data_AF-A0A7X0U1K7-F1
#
_entry.id   AF-A0A7X0U1K7-F1
#
_cell.length_a   1.000
_cell.length_b   1.000
_cell.length_c   1.000
_cell.angle_alpha   90.00
_cell.angle_beta   90.00
_cell.angle_gamma   90.00
#
_symmetry.space_group_name_H-M   'P 1'
#
loop_
_entity.id
_entity.type
_entity.pdbx_description
1 polymer ?
#
loop_
_entity_poly.entity_id
_entity_poly.type
_entity_poly.pdbx_seq_one_letter_code
_entity_poly.pdbx_strand_id
1 'polypeptide(L)'
;MTGDERATTATGERRTSVTATGGGRTDGAPAEGTAAGGESARGVPTTGGPAGGASAGGASAGGASAGRTSAGGASAGRTSAGGASAGRTSAGRTSAGRTSAGRTSAGRASAGGASAGGALSALHRDGYLVLPDLLDPGECRRIRTELTPVLGPAGRDPFRSRHIRRVYGVLHNTRATDPLIDHPRVLALLDRLLLPNYLLSQLEVVEVGAGAPARPPGYDDRPYPLPRPRPALSIAALWALDAGTALTVWPGSHRWPAGDPTAPGVPLTPPPGSCAIVLGTLWHARPPQPSTSLTITAHYCEPWLRTREAFALSPGRHVARQLSNRARRMLGYSIHPPDLGLVDGVHPYRLFS
;
A
#
# COMPACT_ATOMS: atom_id res chain seq x y z
N MET A 1 -49.88 65.28 -18.57
CA MET A 1 -49.86 66.45 -19.48
C MET A 1 -48.66 66.27 -20.38
N THR A 2 -48.74 65.56 -21.51
CA THR A 2 -49.47 65.76 -22.78
C THR A 2 -48.44 66.08 -23.86
N GLY A 3 -48.50 65.32 -24.96
CA GLY A 3 -47.72 65.51 -26.18
C GLY A 3 -46.75 64.35 -26.44
N ASP A 4 -46.79 63.64 -27.57
CA ASP A 4 -47.68 63.76 -28.71
C ASP A 4 -47.51 62.52 -29.62
N GLU A 5 -48.64 62.12 -30.22
CA GLU A 5 -48.83 61.64 -31.60
C GLU A 5 -47.80 60.70 -32.28
N ARG A 6 -48.15 59.47 -32.70
CA ARG A 6 -48.91 59.03 -33.92
C ARG A 6 -47.97 58.03 -34.62
N ALA A 7 -48.24 56.73 -34.63
CA ALA A 7 -49.26 56.01 -35.39
C ALA A 7 -48.99 55.92 -36.91
N THR A 8 -49.02 54.67 -37.38
CA THR A 8 -49.67 54.16 -38.61
C THR A 8 -48.92 54.15 -39.96
N THR A 9 -48.54 52.91 -40.35
CA THR A 9 -48.95 52.16 -41.56
C THR A 9 -48.68 52.69 -42.98
N ALA A 10 -48.06 51.85 -43.82
CA ALA A 10 -48.61 51.32 -45.07
C ALA A 10 -47.53 50.41 -45.72
N THR A 11 -47.71 49.10 -45.92
CA THR A 11 -48.53 48.40 -46.94
C THR A 11 -48.00 48.61 -48.37
N GLY A 12 -47.47 47.55 -48.97
CA GLY A 12 -47.13 47.48 -50.39
C GLY A 12 -46.65 46.08 -50.79
N GLU A 13 -47.42 45.41 -51.65
CA GLU A 13 -47.52 43.97 -51.84
C GLU A 13 -46.57 43.34 -52.88
N ARG A 14 -46.27 42.04 -52.63
CA ARG A 14 -46.24 40.86 -53.53
C ARG A 14 -45.62 40.98 -54.94
N ARG A 15 -44.64 40.10 -55.23
CA ARG A 15 -44.87 38.75 -55.82
C ARG A 15 -43.57 37.92 -55.92
N THR A 16 -43.62 36.72 -55.33
CA THR A 16 -43.15 35.38 -55.81
C THR A 16 -41.84 35.31 -56.60
N SER A 17 -40.87 34.43 -56.36
CA SER A 17 -40.78 33.07 -55.80
C SER A 17 -39.30 32.66 -56.01
N VAL A 18 -38.55 32.00 -55.13
CA VAL A 18 -38.55 30.57 -54.80
C VAL A 18 -37.45 30.39 -53.72
N THR A 19 -37.72 29.50 -52.77
CA THR A 19 -36.91 29.00 -51.66
C THR A 19 -35.49 28.52 -51.98
N ALA A 20 -34.51 28.91 -51.16
CA ALA A 20 -33.62 28.00 -50.42
C ALA A 20 -32.66 28.80 -49.51
N THR A 21 -32.66 28.46 -48.22
CA THR A 21 -31.93 29.09 -47.11
C THR A 21 -30.42 29.08 -47.28
N GLY A 22 -29.78 30.24 -47.08
CA GLY A 22 -28.34 30.39 -46.96
C GLY A 22 -27.92 30.88 -45.57
N GLY A 23 -26.75 30.40 -45.13
CA GLY A 23 -25.68 31.22 -44.55
C GLY A 23 -25.74 31.61 -43.07
N GLY A 24 -24.79 31.10 -42.29
CA GLY A 24 -24.42 31.62 -40.98
C GLY A 24 -23.22 30.91 -40.38
N ARG A 25 -22.01 31.36 -40.75
CA ARG A 25 -20.72 31.01 -40.13
C ARG A 25 -20.68 31.44 -38.66
N THR A 26 -20.13 30.60 -37.79
CA THR A 26 -19.13 31.02 -36.79
C THR A 26 -18.04 29.96 -36.68
N ASP A 27 -16.84 30.33 -37.11
CA ASP A 27 -15.59 29.62 -36.92
C ASP A 27 -15.16 29.66 -35.45
N GLY A 28 -14.60 28.56 -34.95
CA GLY A 28 -14.03 28.44 -33.61
C GLY A 28 -13.35 27.09 -33.43
N ALA A 29 -12.03 27.11 -33.62
CA ALA A 29 -11.09 26.01 -33.89
C ALA A 29 -10.98 24.88 -32.82
N PRO A 30 -10.36 23.73 -33.19
CA PRO A 30 -10.43 22.47 -32.46
C PRO A 30 -9.27 22.25 -31.47
N ALA A 31 -9.42 21.16 -30.71
CA ALA A 31 -8.50 20.62 -29.72
C ALA A 31 -7.05 20.44 -30.23
N GLU A 32 -6.08 20.95 -29.47
CA GLU A 32 -4.67 20.65 -29.68
C GLU A 32 -4.24 19.43 -28.87
N GLY A 33 -3.82 18.42 -29.63
CA GLY A 33 -3.07 17.26 -29.15
C GLY A 33 -1.58 17.57 -28.98
N THR A 34 -0.99 16.71 -28.17
CA THR A 34 0.43 16.52 -27.88
C THR A 34 1.36 16.65 -29.09
N ALA A 35 2.39 17.48 -28.96
CA ALA A 35 3.56 17.48 -29.83
C ALA A 35 4.85 17.26 -29.01
N ALA A 36 5.56 16.20 -29.36
CA ALA A 36 6.93 15.94 -28.99
C ALA A 36 7.85 16.91 -29.74
N GLY A 37 8.77 17.56 -29.02
CA GLY A 37 9.85 18.36 -29.60
C GLY A 37 11.15 17.59 -29.57
N GLY A 38 11.62 17.17 -30.75
CA GLY A 38 13.00 16.80 -31.00
C GLY A 38 13.53 17.68 -32.12
N GLU A 39 14.72 18.25 -31.95
CA GLU A 39 15.51 18.76 -33.06
C GLU A 39 17.01 18.59 -32.79
N SER A 40 17.69 18.15 -33.84
CA SER A 40 19.11 17.81 -33.93
C SER A 40 19.95 19.04 -34.27
N ALA A 41 21.23 19.04 -33.85
CA ALA A 41 22.29 19.74 -34.55
C ALA A 41 23.52 18.82 -34.70
N ARG A 42 23.97 18.66 -35.96
CA ARG A 42 25.18 17.93 -36.37
C ARG A 42 26.41 18.83 -36.30
N GLY A 43 27.57 18.23 -36.01
CA GLY A 43 28.89 18.77 -36.35
C GLY A 43 30.05 17.95 -35.76
N VAL A 44 30.72 17.16 -36.59
CA VAL A 44 32.02 16.48 -36.33
C VAL A 44 33.11 17.27 -37.09
N PRO A 45 34.39 17.27 -36.65
CA PRO A 45 35.34 16.32 -37.24
C PRO A 45 36.32 15.66 -36.25
N THR A 46 37.01 14.67 -36.81
CA THR A 46 37.84 13.56 -36.33
C THR A 46 39.24 13.92 -35.79
N THR A 47 39.83 13.07 -34.91
CA THR A 47 40.99 12.17 -35.17
C THR A 47 41.69 11.70 -33.87
N GLY A 48 42.15 10.43 -33.85
CA GLY A 48 43.33 9.98 -33.09
C GLY A 48 43.13 9.13 -31.82
N GLY A 49 43.27 7.81 -31.92
CA GLY A 49 43.79 6.95 -30.83
C GLY A 49 45.34 6.99 -30.78
N PRO A 50 46.06 6.17 -29.98
CA PRO A 50 45.65 4.83 -29.50
C PRO A 50 46.14 4.38 -28.07
N ALA A 51 45.76 3.14 -27.73
CA ALA A 51 46.54 2.08 -27.04
C ALA A 51 46.77 2.05 -25.50
N GLY A 52 46.49 0.85 -24.95
CA GLY A 52 47.21 0.21 -23.82
C GLY A 52 46.62 0.45 -22.42
N GLY A 53 46.35 -0.54 -21.56
CA GLY A 53 46.59 -1.98 -21.62
C GLY A 53 45.86 -2.66 -20.45
N ALA A 54 45.49 -3.91 -20.65
CA ALA A 54 44.99 -4.81 -19.62
C ALA A 54 46.14 -5.25 -18.71
N SER A 55 45.90 -5.33 -17.40
CA SER A 55 46.72 -6.14 -16.50
C SER A 55 45.83 -7.08 -15.70
N ALA A 56 46.11 -8.37 -15.92
CA ALA A 56 45.65 -9.49 -15.14
C ALA A 56 46.44 -9.57 -13.82
N GLY A 57 45.83 -10.09 -12.77
CA GLY A 57 46.53 -10.37 -11.52
C GLY A 57 45.72 -11.17 -10.51
N GLY A 58 45.92 -12.49 -10.52
CA GLY A 58 45.99 -13.29 -9.30
C GLY A 58 44.70 -13.82 -8.71
N ALA A 59 44.24 -14.97 -9.20
CA ALA A 59 43.52 -15.94 -8.38
C ALA A 59 44.49 -16.50 -7.33
N SER A 60 44.12 -16.43 -6.04
CA SER A 60 44.74 -17.26 -5.00
C SER A 60 43.68 -18.21 -4.44
N ALA A 61 43.83 -19.47 -4.83
CA ALA A 61 43.18 -20.60 -4.18
C ALA A 61 43.89 -20.87 -2.85
N GLY A 62 43.12 -20.98 -1.77
CA GLY A 62 43.65 -21.27 -0.44
C GLY A 62 42.71 -22.17 0.35
N GLY A 63 43.05 -23.46 0.40
CA GLY A 63 42.85 -24.31 1.58
C GLY A 63 41.43 -24.81 1.86
N ALA A 64 41.11 -25.98 1.33
CA ALA A 64 40.12 -26.87 1.94
C ALA A 64 40.62 -27.36 3.31
N SER A 65 39.88 -27.10 4.38
CA SER A 65 40.05 -27.77 5.66
C SER A 65 38.91 -28.76 5.87
N ALA A 66 39.26 -30.05 5.77
CA ALA A 66 38.39 -31.17 6.08
C ALA A 66 38.19 -31.26 7.60
N GLY A 67 37.00 -30.85 8.08
CA GLY A 67 36.52 -31.13 9.42
C GLY A 67 35.71 -32.43 9.44
N ARG A 68 36.30 -33.49 10.00
CA ARG A 68 35.59 -34.73 10.35
C ARG A 68 34.82 -34.49 11.66
N THR A 69 33.52 -34.78 11.70
CA THR A 69 32.83 -35.16 12.94
C THR A 69 31.74 -36.19 12.65
N SER A 70 32.09 -37.43 13.01
CA SER A 70 31.29 -38.44 13.73
C SER A 70 29.77 -38.46 13.58
N ALA A 71 29.31 -39.52 12.94
CA ALA A 71 27.99 -40.14 13.15
C ALA A 71 27.92 -40.85 14.52
N GLY A 72 26.72 -40.87 15.10
CA GLY A 72 26.35 -41.64 16.29
C GLY A 72 25.28 -40.88 17.09
N GLY A 73 24.11 -41.41 17.44
CA GLY A 73 23.54 -42.72 17.22
C GLY A 73 22.03 -42.64 17.44
N ALA A 74 21.31 -43.58 16.84
CA ALA A 74 19.88 -43.78 17.08
C ALA A 74 19.66 -44.39 18.46
N SER A 75 18.71 -43.85 19.23
CA SER A 75 18.14 -44.52 20.41
C SER A 75 16.67 -44.83 20.17
N ALA A 76 16.39 -46.11 19.98
CA ALA A 76 15.06 -46.72 19.98
C ALA A 76 14.57 -47.01 21.41
N GLY A 77 13.24 -47.10 21.55
CA GLY A 77 12.53 -47.57 22.75
C GLY A 77 11.92 -46.41 23.55
N ARG A 78 10.62 -46.36 23.83
CA ARG A 78 9.77 -47.44 24.35
C ARG A 78 8.31 -47.24 23.93
N THR A 79 7.68 -48.34 23.52
CA THR A 79 6.22 -48.50 23.43
C THR A 79 5.67 -48.79 24.82
N SER A 80 4.61 -48.09 25.21
CA SER A 80 3.74 -48.49 26.32
C SER A 80 2.30 -48.58 25.81
N ALA A 81 1.81 -49.81 25.72
CA ALA A 81 0.42 -50.16 25.55
C ALA A 81 -0.28 -50.20 26.92
N GLY A 82 -1.57 -49.91 26.95
CA GLY A 82 -2.45 -50.30 28.06
C GLY A 82 -3.55 -49.29 28.36
N GLY A 83 -4.82 -49.69 28.16
CA GLY A 83 -5.96 -49.05 28.80
C GLY A 83 -7.18 -48.81 27.90
N ALA A 84 -7.80 -49.88 27.40
CA ALA A 84 -9.18 -49.83 26.95
C ALA A 84 -10.11 -49.98 28.17
N SER A 85 -11.07 -49.07 28.34
CA SER A 85 -12.24 -49.30 29.20
C SER A 85 -13.50 -48.88 28.44
N ALA A 86 -14.29 -49.89 28.07
CA ALA A 86 -15.61 -49.76 27.48
C ALA A 86 -16.67 -49.42 28.54
N GLY A 87 -17.75 -48.79 28.07
CA GLY A 87 -19.09 -49.02 28.58
C GLY A 87 -19.67 -47.93 29.48
N ARG A 88 -20.57 -47.11 28.91
CA ARG A 88 -21.91 -46.88 29.47
C ARG A 88 -22.82 -46.28 28.40
N THR A 89 -23.78 -47.09 27.98
CA THR A 89 -24.95 -46.74 27.16
C THR A 89 -26.02 -46.09 28.02
N SER A 90 -26.64 -45.02 27.53
CA SER A 90 -27.99 -44.63 27.96
C SER A 90 -28.78 -44.13 26.75
N ALA A 91 -29.90 -44.79 26.52
CA ALA A 91 -30.80 -44.60 25.40
C ALA A 91 -31.67 -43.34 25.53
N GLY A 92 -32.06 -42.81 24.36
CA GLY A 92 -33.42 -42.35 24.09
C GLY A 92 -33.79 -40.92 24.46
N ARG A 93 -33.91 -40.07 23.45
CA ARG A 93 -35.13 -39.27 23.20
C ARG A 93 -35.10 -38.65 21.80
N THR A 94 -36.05 -39.06 20.98
CA THR A 94 -36.44 -38.43 19.71
C THR A 94 -37.26 -37.18 19.98
N SER A 95 -36.97 -36.07 19.28
CA SER A 95 -37.98 -35.05 19.01
C SER A 95 -37.64 -34.23 17.77
N ALA A 96 -38.53 -34.37 16.78
CA ALA A 96 -39.02 -33.42 15.78
C ALA A 96 -38.15 -32.22 15.36
N GLY A 97 -38.00 -32.10 14.04
CA GLY A 97 -37.23 -31.06 13.37
C GLY A 97 -37.73 -29.63 13.59
N ARG A 98 -36.79 -28.71 13.37
CA ARG A 98 -37.04 -27.31 12.99
C ARG A 98 -35.91 -26.88 12.05
N THR A 99 -36.25 -26.70 10.78
CA THR A 99 -35.47 -25.91 9.83
C THR A 99 -35.35 -24.50 10.36
N SER A 100 -34.13 -24.01 10.60
CA SER A 100 -33.90 -22.57 10.75
C SER A 100 -32.62 -22.17 10.05
N ALA A 101 -32.76 -21.10 9.28
CA ALA A 101 -31.85 -20.58 8.27
C ALA A 101 -30.41 -20.43 8.76
N GLY A 102 -29.48 -20.67 7.84
CA GLY A 102 -28.06 -20.44 8.02
C GLY A 102 -27.78 -19.03 8.51
N ARG A 103 -27.36 -18.92 9.76
CA ARG A 103 -26.62 -17.76 10.24
C ARG A 103 -25.19 -17.93 9.75
N THR A 104 -24.81 -17.15 8.75
CA THR A 104 -23.41 -16.91 8.44
C THR A 104 -22.76 -16.30 9.67
N SER A 105 -22.00 -17.11 10.40
CA SER A 105 -21.12 -16.63 11.45
C SER A 105 -20.03 -15.81 10.79
N ALA A 106 -20.23 -14.49 10.70
CA ALA A 106 -19.14 -13.55 10.54
C ALA A 106 -18.12 -13.86 11.64
N GLY A 107 -16.93 -14.30 11.24
CA GLY A 107 -15.89 -14.76 12.13
C GLY A 107 -15.49 -13.66 13.12
N ARG A 108 -16.09 -13.68 14.30
CA ARG A 108 -15.57 -13.00 15.47
C ARG A 108 -14.36 -13.81 15.92
N ALA A 109 -13.19 -13.49 15.38
CA ALA A 109 -11.94 -13.97 15.94
C ALA A 109 -11.84 -13.43 17.37
N SER A 110 -12.04 -14.32 18.35
CA SER A 110 -11.94 -13.99 19.76
C SER A 110 -10.53 -13.52 20.08
N ALA A 111 -10.47 -12.40 20.79
CA ALA A 111 -9.28 -11.85 21.42
C ALA A 111 -8.66 -12.85 22.39
N GLY A 112 -7.33 -12.91 22.37
CA GLY A 112 -6.49 -13.83 23.16
C GLY A 112 -5.23 -14.09 22.35
N GLY A 113 -4.14 -13.42 22.71
CA GLY A 113 -2.86 -13.35 21.99
C GLY A 113 -2.70 -14.40 20.89
N ALA A 114 -3.05 -14.02 19.65
CA ALA A 114 -2.83 -14.89 18.51
C ALA A 114 -1.34 -15.25 18.50
N SER A 115 -1.03 -16.53 18.69
CA SER A 115 0.34 -17.00 18.53
C SER A 115 0.84 -16.56 17.15
N ALA A 116 2.14 -16.30 17.02
CA ALA A 116 2.71 -15.88 15.74
C ALA A 116 2.30 -16.82 14.59
N GLY A 117 2.12 -18.12 14.88
CA GLY A 117 1.60 -19.10 13.92
C GLY A 117 0.14 -18.89 13.53
N GLY A 118 -0.74 -18.46 14.44
CA GLY A 118 -2.13 -18.11 14.12
C GLY A 118 -2.24 -16.85 13.26
N ALA A 119 -1.42 -15.84 13.55
CA ALA A 119 -1.35 -14.60 12.79
C ALA A 119 -0.89 -14.83 11.34
N LEU A 120 0.18 -15.60 11.14
CA LEU A 120 0.66 -15.95 9.79
C LEU A 120 -0.35 -16.81 9.04
N SER A 121 -1.01 -17.75 9.71
CA SER A 121 -2.05 -18.58 9.09
C SER A 121 -3.22 -17.74 8.57
N ALA A 122 -3.64 -16.71 9.31
CA ALA A 122 -4.66 -15.77 8.87
C ALA A 122 -4.20 -14.97 7.63
N LEU A 123 -2.98 -14.43 7.64
CA LEU A 123 -2.41 -13.73 6.48
C LEU A 123 -2.30 -14.63 5.24
N HIS A 124 -1.86 -15.88 5.41
CA HIS A 124 -1.80 -16.83 4.29
C HIS A 124 -3.18 -17.14 3.73
N ARG A 125 -4.19 -17.33 4.58
CA ARG A 125 -5.56 -17.68 4.19
C ARG A 125 -6.32 -16.51 3.58
N ASP A 126 -6.32 -15.36 4.26
CA ASP A 126 -7.21 -14.24 3.97
C ASP A 126 -6.50 -13.08 3.26
N GLY A 127 -5.18 -12.99 3.38
CA GLY A 127 -4.35 -11.94 2.79
C GLY A 127 -4.34 -10.62 3.57
N TYR A 128 -5.00 -10.61 4.73
CA TYR A 128 -4.93 -9.52 5.71
C TYR A 128 -5.07 -10.05 7.15
N LEU A 129 -4.72 -9.21 8.11
CA LEU A 129 -4.87 -9.45 9.54
C LEU A 129 -5.07 -8.11 10.26
N VAL A 130 -5.97 -8.05 11.24
CA VAL A 130 -6.08 -6.91 12.15
C VAL A 130 -5.44 -7.27 13.48
N LEU A 131 -4.45 -6.48 13.89
CA LEU A 131 -3.82 -6.55 15.21
C LEU A 131 -4.50 -5.50 16.10
N PRO A 132 -5.36 -5.90 17.05
CA PRO A 132 -6.01 -4.96 17.96
C PRO A 132 -5.04 -4.49 19.05
N ASP A 133 -5.43 -3.38 19.69
CA ASP A 133 -4.85 -2.88 20.93
C ASP A 133 -3.31 -2.72 20.84
N LEU A 134 -2.84 -2.11 19.75
CA LEU A 134 -1.42 -1.75 19.60
C LEU A 134 -1.12 -0.36 20.12
N LEU A 135 -2.10 0.54 20.08
CA LEU A 135 -2.02 1.87 20.66
C LEU A 135 -3.19 2.06 21.61
N ASP A 136 -2.94 2.68 22.75
CA ASP A 136 -4.01 3.08 23.65
C ASP A 136 -4.77 4.32 23.12
N PRO A 137 -5.98 4.62 23.64
CA PRO A 137 -6.75 5.77 23.20
C PRO A 137 -6.04 7.13 23.40
N GLY A 138 -5.18 7.25 24.40
CA GLY A 138 -4.36 8.45 24.65
C GLY A 138 -3.28 8.63 23.58
N GLU A 139 -2.60 7.56 23.20
CA GLU A 139 -1.63 7.55 22.09
C GLU A 139 -2.30 7.92 20.77
N CYS A 140 -3.46 7.35 20.46
CA CYS A 140 -4.23 7.71 19.26
C CYS A 140 -4.56 9.20 19.21
N ARG A 141 -5.06 9.77 20.33
CA ARG A 141 -5.36 11.19 20.44
C ARG A 141 -4.12 12.06 20.29
N ARG A 142 -3.01 11.69 20.94
CA ARG A 142 -1.75 12.43 20.89
C ARG A 142 -1.20 12.49 19.46
N ILE A 143 -1.12 11.34 18.78
CA ILE A 143 -0.66 11.27 17.38
C ILE A 143 -1.57 12.11 16.48
N ARG A 144 -2.89 12.02 16.64
CA ARG A 144 -3.85 12.85 15.88
C ARG A 144 -3.62 14.34 16.10
N THR A 145 -3.43 14.77 17.35
CA THR A 145 -3.17 16.17 17.70
C THR A 145 -1.86 16.67 17.07
N GLU A 146 -0.79 15.87 17.10
CA GLU A 146 0.50 16.23 16.49
C GLU A 146 0.44 16.29 14.95
N LEU A 147 -0.38 15.44 14.32
CA LEU A 147 -0.54 15.40 12.87
C LEU A 147 -1.46 16.49 12.31
N THR A 148 -2.42 16.98 13.11
CA THR A 148 -3.43 17.94 12.65
C THR A 148 -2.83 19.24 12.06
N PRO A 149 -1.81 19.89 12.69
CA PRO A 149 -1.20 21.10 12.15
C PRO A 149 -0.41 20.89 10.85
N VAL A 150 0.11 19.68 10.61
CA VAL A 150 0.94 19.36 9.43
C VAL A 150 0.14 18.77 8.28
N LEU A 151 -1.16 18.48 8.49
CA LEU A 151 -2.07 18.10 7.40
C LEU A 151 -2.22 19.26 6.43
N GLY A 152 -1.76 19.04 5.20
CA GLY A 152 -1.89 20.01 4.12
C GLY A 152 -3.34 20.39 3.83
N PRO A 153 -3.55 21.43 3.02
CA PRO A 153 -4.88 21.80 2.56
C PRO A 153 -5.51 20.62 1.80
N ALA A 154 -6.84 20.54 1.84
CA ALA A 154 -7.55 19.55 1.05
C ALA A 154 -7.24 19.74 -0.45
N GLY A 155 -7.31 18.66 -1.22
CA GLY A 155 -7.11 18.69 -2.66
C GLY A 155 -7.99 19.76 -3.33
N ARG A 156 -7.42 20.50 -4.29
CA ARG A 156 -8.08 21.65 -4.92
C ARG A 156 -9.07 21.28 -6.03
N ASP A 157 -9.00 20.05 -6.53
CA ASP A 157 -9.72 19.59 -7.72
C ASP A 157 -10.32 18.19 -7.52
N PRO A 158 -11.20 17.73 -8.42
CA PRO A 158 -11.86 16.41 -8.33
C PRO A 158 -10.88 15.23 -8.33
N PHE A 159 -9.74 15.36 -9.01
CA PHE A 159 -8.71 14.31 -9.10
C PHE A 159 -7.87 14.23 -7.83
N ARG A 160 -7.58 15.36 -7.20
CA ARG A 160 -6.90 15.43 -5.88
C ARG A 160 -7.87 15.34 -4.69
N SER A 161 -9.16 15.14 -4.96
CA SER A 161 -10.29 14.97 -4.03
C SER A 161 -10.39 16.04 -2.94
N ARG A 162 -11.44 16.89 -3.03
CA ARG A 162 -11.77 17.92 -2.02
C ARG A 162 -11.99 17.40 -0.59
N HIS A 163 -12.17 16.08 -0.43
CA HIS A 163 -12.34 15.42 0.87
C HIS A 163 -11.03 14.87 1.45
N ILE A 164 -9.91 14.98 0.74
CA ILE A 164 -8.65 14.33 1.12
C ILE A 164 -7.62 15.37 1.52
N ARG A 165 -7.08 15.22 2.73
CA ARG A 165 -5.90 15.95 3.20
C ARG A 165 -4.77 14.96 3.45
N ARG A 166 -3.54 15.35 3.14
CA ARG A 166 -2.37 14.48 3.27
C ARG A 166 -1.22 15.25 3.91
N VAL A 167 -0.35 14.52 4.61
CA VAL A 167 1.00 14.98 4.89
C VAL A 167 1.92 14.37 3.83
N TYR A 168 2.63 15.20 3.08
CA TYR A 168 3.72 14.75 2.20
C TYR A 168 5.04 14.85 2.95
N GLY A 169 6.01 13.99 2.64
CA GLY A 169 7.30 13.98 3.34
C GLY A 169 7.12 13.84 4.85
N VAL A 170 6.34 12.85 5.30
CA VAL A 170 5.95 12.67 6.70
C VAL A 170 7.15 12.73 7.62
N LEU A 171 8.22 12.01 7.25
CA LEU A 171 9.48 11.97 7.99
C LEU A 171 10.22 13.31 8.01
N HIS A 172 9.92 14.28 7.15
CA HIS A 172 10.48 15.62 7.26
C HIS A 172 9.69 16.48 8.24
N ASN A 173 8.37 16.29 8.28
CA ASN A 173 7.44 17.23 8.93
C ASN A 173 7.05 16.85 10.35
N THR A 174 7.24 15.60 10.77
CA THR A 174 6.85 15.14 12.10
C THR A 174 7.63 13.91 12.54
N ARG A 175 7.66 13.67 13.86
CA ARG A 175 8.16 12.44 14.50
C ARG A 175 7.04 11.58 15.11
N ALA A 176 5.80 12.05 15.03
CA ALA A 176 4.63 11.39 15.62
C ALA A 176 4.43 9.96 15.11
N THR A 177 4.89 9.68 13.88
CA THR A 177 4.71 8.41 13.20
C THR A 177 5.89 7.45 13.37
N ASP A 178 7.03 7.91 13.88
CA ASP A 178 8.26 7.12 13.95
C ASP A 178 8.05 5.80 14.72
N PRO A 179 7.39 5.76 15.90
CA PRO A 179 7.18 4.50 16.64
C PRO A 179 6.29 3.49 15.91
N LEU A 180 5.51 3.92 14.92
CA LEU A 180 4.64 3.06 14.12
C LEU A 180 5.42 2.34 13.01
N ILE A 181 6.51 2.96 12.53
CA ILE A 181 7.34 2.45 11.44
C ILE A 181 8.07 1.18 11.86
N ASP A 182 8.56 1.12 13.10
CA ASP A 182 9.31 -0.02 13.61
C ASP A 182 8.64 -0.73 14.79
N HIS A 183 7.32 -0.61 14.89
CA HIS A 183 6.53 -1.25 15.92
C HIS A 183 6.80 -2.77 16.02
N PRO A 184 7.21 -3.29 17.19
CA PRO A 184 7.80 -4.63 17.29
C PRO A 184 6.85 -5.76 16.89
N ARG A 185 5.56 -5.66 17.23
CA ARG A 185 4.56 -6.67 16.86
C ARG A 185 4.28 -6.71 15.36
N VAL A 186 4.39 -5.58 14.67
CA VAL A 186 4.22 -5.50 13.21
C VAL A 186 5.46 -6.07 12.54
N LEU A 187 6.64 -5.61 12.95
CA LEU A 187 7.88 -6.05 12.33
C LEU A 187 8.17 -7.55 12.55
N ALA A 188 7.76 -8.12 13.68
CA ALA A 188 7.86 -9.57 13.91
C ALA A 188 7.09 -10.40 12.87
N LEU A 189 6.01 -9.87 12.29
CA LEU A 189 5.32 -10.50 11.17
C LEU A 189 6.04 -10.24 9.85
N LEU A 190 6.50 -9.01 9.60
CA LEU A 190 7.23 -8.67 8.37
C LEU A 190 8.53 -9.46 8.22
N ASP A 191 9.25 -9.70 9.32
CA ASP A 191 10.46 -10.54 9.38
C ASP A 191 10.20 -12.00 8.92
N ARG A 192 8.93 -12.43 8.87
CA ARG A 192 8.50 -13.76 8.39
C ARG A 192 7.93 -13.74 6.97
N LEU A 193 7.62 -12.55 6.44
CA LEU A 193 6.90 -12.37 5.18
C LEU A 193 7.77 -11.77 4.07
N LEU A 194 8.78 -10.99 4.42
CA LEU A 194 9.70 -10.33 3.49
C LEU A 194 11.13 -10.81 3.73
N LEU A 195 11.99 -10.64 2.73
CA LEU A 195 13.41 -10.94 2.89
C LEU A 195 14.07 -10.00 3.92
N PRO A 196 15.19 -10.44 4.56
CA PRO A 196 15.98 -9.56 5.42
C PRO A 196 16.35 -8.25 4.73
N ASN A 197 16.38 -7.17 5.52
CA ASN A 197 16.63 -5.80 5.08
C ASN A 197 15.53 -5.19 4.19
N TYR A 198 14.29 -5.69 4.26
CA TYR A 198 13.13 -5.06 3.63
C TYR A 198 13.06 -3.55 3.91
N LEU A 199 12.47 -2.82 2.97
CA LEU A 199 12.49 -1.35 2.98
C LEU A 199 11.13 -0.79 3.35
N LEU A 200 11.12 0.38 3.97
CA LEU A 200 9.95 1.24 4.01
C LEU A 200 9.79 1.83 2.61
N SER A 201 8.74 1.42 1.91
CA SER A 201 8.45 1.84 0.53
C SER A 201 7.74 3.18 0.47
N GLN A 202 6.84 3.45 1.42
CA GLN A 202 6.06 4.69 1.49
C GLN A 202 5.53 4.89 2.91
N LEU A 203 5.40 6.14 3.35
CA LEU A 203 4.72 6.48 4.60
C LEU A 203 3.68 7.54 4.33
N GLU A 204 2.42 7.20 4.52
CA GLU A 204 1.29 8.08 4.21
C GLU A 204 0.51 8.43 5.45
N VAL A 205 0.21 9.71 5.61
CA VAL A 205 -0.78 10.20 6.58
C VAL A 205 -1.91 10.82 5.76
N VAL A 206 -3.11 10.25 5.88
CA VAL A 206 -4.26 10.64 5.06
C VAL A 206 -5.49 10.84 5.93
N GLU A 207 -6.01 12.06 5.93
CA GLU A 207 -7.34 12.36 6.46
C GLU A 207 -8.34 12.28 5.30
N VAL A 208 -9.37 11.46 5.48
CA VAL A 208 -10.49 11.35 4.56
C VAL A 208 -11.71 11.94 5.25
N GLY A 209 -12.23 13.04 4.71
CA GLY A 209 -13.39 13.73 5.24
C GLY A 209 -14.70 12.98 5.03
N ALA A 210 -15.69 13.31 5.86
CA ALA A 210 -17.07 12.87 5.67
C ALA A 210 -17.59 13.21 4.25
N GLY A 211 -18.40 12.33 3.69
CA GLY A 211 -18.94 12.44 2.33
C GLY A 211 -17.96 12.05 1.21
N ALA A 212 -16.72 11.66 1.53
CA ALA A 212 -15.79 11.20 0.49
C ALA A 212 -16.36 9.99 -0.27
N PRO A 213 -16.30 9.97 -1.60
CA PRO A 213 -16.79 8.85 -2.40
C PRO A 213 -15.91 7.61 -2.22
N ALA A 214 -16.48 6.47 -2.63
CA ALA A 214 -15.73 5.22 -2.70
C ALA A 214 -14.49 5.37 -3.60
N ARG A 215 -13.37 4.76 -3.18
CA ARG A 215 -12.22 4.54 -4.06
C ARG A 215 -12.41 3.17 -4.72
N PRO A 216 -12.25 3.05 -6.06
CA PRO A 216 -12.42 1.77 -6.73
C PRO A 216 -11.45 0.71 -6.21
N PRO A 217 -11.78 -0.59 -6.40
CA PRO A 217 -10.89 -1.69 -6.03
C PRO A 217 -9.51 -1.58 -6.67
N GLY A 218 -8.49 -1.97 -5.92
CA GLY A 218 -7.11 -2.08 -6.38
C GLY A 218 -6.27 -2.94 -5.43
N TYR A 219 -4.99 -3.05 -5.72
CA TYR A 219 -4.00 -3.71 -4.86
C TYR A 219 -2.68 -2.94 -4.94
N ASP A 220 -1.87 -3.04 -3.89
CA ASP A 220 -0.68 -2.19 -3.73
C ASP A 220 0.47 -2.56 -4.67
N ASP A 221 0.61 -3.83 -5.00
CA ASP A 221 1.69 -4.29 -5.87
C ASP A 221 1.50 -3.91 -7.36
N ARG A 222 0.41 -3.24 -7.72
CA ARG A 222 0.04 -2.90 -9.11
C ARG A 222 1.13 -2.12 -9.87
N PRO A 223 1.92 -1.21 -9.27
CA PRO A 223 3.01 -0.54 -9.97
C PRO A 223 4.16 -1.45 -10.39
N TYR A 224 4.27 -2.66 -9.81
CA TYR A 224 5.30 -3.64 -10.19
C TYR A 224 4.72 -4.59 -11.25
N PRO A 225 5.18 -4.52 -12.51
CA PRO A 225 4.55 -5.21 -13.65
C PRO A 225 4.92 -6.71 -13.71
N LEU A 226 4.82 -7.40 -12.56
CA LEU A 226 5.07 -8.82 -12.42
C LEU A 226 3.75 -9.59 -12.43
N PRO A 227 3.61 -10.64 -13.26
CA PRO A 227 2.36 -11.37 -13.42
C PRO A 227 1.91 -12.03 -12.12
N ARG A 228 0.59 -12.24 -12.02
CA ARG A 228 -0.07 -12.94 -10.91
C ARG A 228 -0.62 -14.28 -11.40
N PRO A 229 -0.70 -15.32 -10.54
CA PRO A 229 -0.44 -15.29 -9.10
C PRO A 229 1.06 -15.32 -8.75
N ARG A 230 1.41 -14.63 -7.66
CA ARG A 230 2.76 -14.59 -7.09
C ARG A 230 2.69 -14.19 -5.61
N PRO A 231 3.77 -14.40 -4.82
CA PRO A 231 3.88 -13.80 -3.50
C PRO A 231 3.73 -12.27 -3.55
N ALA A 232 3.28 -11.70 -2.43
CA ALA A 232 3.24 -10.25 -2.26
C ALA A 232 4.67 -9.71 -2.16
N LEU A 233 4.94 -8.63 -2.87
CA LEU A 233 6.24 -7.96 -2.86
C LEU A 233 6.26 -6.75 -1.92
N SER A 234 5.07 -6.30 -1.52
CA SER A 234 4.88 -5.27 -0.51
C SER A 234 3.80 -5.66 0.48
N ILE A 235 3.85 -5.02 1.65
CA ILE A 235 2.90 -5.21 2.74
C ILE A 235 2.57 -3.84 3.29
N ALA A 236 1.28 -3.54 3.45
CA ALA A 236 0.81 -2.32 4.08
C ALA A 236 0.48 -2.58 5.56
N ALA A 237 0.98 -1.74 6.46
CA ALA A 237 0.56 -1.64 7.84
C ALA A 237 -0.28 -0.36 8.00
N LEU A 238 -1.60 -0.52 8.00
CA LEU A 238 -2.57 0.57 8.12
C LEU A 238 -2.99 0.73 9.58
N TRP A 239 -2.63 1.85 10.17
CA TRP A 239 -2.96 2.23 11.54
C TRP A 239 -4.26 3.03 11.57
N ALA A 240 -5.23 2.52 12.32
CA ALA A 240 -6.51 3.18 12.55
C ALA A 240 -6.41 4.06 13.80
N LEU A 241 -6.49 5.37 13.66
CA LEU A 241 -6.51 6.29 14.80
C LEU A 241 -7.94 6.62 15.27
N ASP A 242 -8.90 6.53 14.37
CA ASP A 242 -10.31 6.86 14.61
C ASP A 242 -11.24 5.72 14.21
N ALA A 243 -12.45 5.72 14.80
CA ALA A 243 -13.46 4.67 14.61
C ALA A 243 -14.04 4.65 13.18
N GLY A 244 -13.84 5.71 12.39
CA GLY A 244 -14.29 5.81 11.00
C GLY A 244 -13.40 5.09 9.99
N THR A 245 -12.31 4.45 10.42
CA THR A 245 -11.41 3.73 9.51
C THR A 245 -12.11 2.51 8.92
N ALA A 246 -12.30 2.49 7.60
CA ALA A 246 -12.99 1.41 6.91
C ALA A 246 -12.35 1.07 5.56
N LEU A 247 -12.29 -0.22 5.25
CA LEU A 247 -11.89 -0.77 3.96
C LEU A 247 -12.97 -1.74 3.47
N THR A 248 -12.97 -1.99 2.16
CA THR A 248 -13.59 -3.18 1.59
C THR A 248 -12.46 -4.10 1.15
N VAL A 249 -12.48 -5.37 1.53
CA VAL A 249 -11.46 -6.36 1.19
C VAL A 249 -12.08 -7.57 0.49
N TRP A 250 -11.28 -8.26 -0.33
CA TRP A 250 -11.67 -9.54 -0.92
C TRP A 250 -10.79 -10.63 -0.35
N PRO A 251 -11.19 -11.30 0.76
CA PRO A 251 -10.37 -12.30 1.41
C PRO A 251 -9.90 -13.39 0.45
N GLY A 252 -8.61 -13.73 0.49
CA GLY A 252 -8.01 -14.74 -0.39
C GLY A 252 -7.66 -14.26 -1.80
N SER A 253 -8.03 -13.01 -2.15
CA SER A 253 -7.79 -12.46 -3.49
C SER A 253 -6.33 -12.18 -3.81
N HIS A 254 -5.44 -12.21 -2.81
CA HIS A 254 -3.99 -12.15 -3.00
C HIS A 254 -3.42 -13.32 -3.81
N ARG A 255 -4.18 -14.43 -3.91
CA ARG A 255 -3.82 -15.62 -4.70
C ARG A 255 -4.48 -15.66 -6.08
N TRP A 256 -5.34 -14.70 -6.41
CA TRP A 256 -6.03 -14.70 -7.70
C TRP A 256 -5.05 -14.37 -8.85
N PRO A 257 -5.30 -14.91 -10.06
CA PRO A 257 -4.63 -14.46 -11.27
C PRO A 257 -4.97 -12.99 -11.58
N ALA A 258 -4.43 -12.47 -12.69
CA ALA A 258 -4.82 -11.16 -13.19
C ALA A 258 -6.34 -11.11 -13.49
N GLY A 259 -6.97 -9.97 -13.19
CA GLY A 259 -8.40 -9.75 -13.37
C GLY A 259 -9.01 -8.97 -12.20
N ASP A 260 -10.09 -8.25 -12.49
CA ASP A 260 -10.80 -7.45 -11.50
C ASP A 260 -11.77 -8.32 -10.66
N PRO A 261 -12.03 -7.94 -9.40
CA PRO A 261 -13.02 -8.63 -8.57
C PRO A 261 -14.43 -8.51 -9.18
N THR A 262 -15.11 -9.64 -9.36
CA THR A 262 -16.50 -9.70 -9.84
C THR A 262 -17.52 -9.86 -8.72
N ALA A 263 -17.14 -10.54 -7.63
CA ALA A 263 -17.96 -10.69 -6.44
C ALA A 263 -17.91 -9.42 -5.57
N PRO A 264 -18.93 -9.13 -4.74
CA PRO A 264 -18.86 -8.05 -3.77
C PRO A 264 -17.78 -8.34 -2.72
N GLY A 265 -17.08 -7.29 -2.28
CA GLY A 265 -16.11 -7.38 -1.19
C GLY A 265 -16.76 -7.36 0.18
N VAL A 266 -15.97 -7.67 1.20
CA VAL A 266 -16.39 -7.71 2.62
C VAL A 266 -15.91 -6.44 3.32
N PRO A 267 -16.75 -5.79 4.15
CA PRO A 267 -16.32 -4.65 4.95
C PRO A 267 -15.30 -5.06 6.02
N LEU A 268 -14.27 -4.24 6.20
CA LEU A 268 -13.27 -4.34 7.26
C LEU A 268 -13.18 -3.00 7.98
N THR A 269 -13.49 -2.98 9.28
CA THR A 269 -13.49 -1.78 10.12
C THR A 269 -12.52 -1.97 11.29
N PRO A 270 -11.22 -1.67 11.11
CA PRO A 270 -10.25 -1.78 12.19
C PRO A 270 -10.58 -0.78 13.32
N PRO A 271 -10.67 -1.21 14.58
CA PRO A 271 -10.94 -0.30 15.70
C PRO A 271 -9.79 0.70 15.90
N PRO A 272 -10.02 1.86 16.53
CA PRO A 272 -8.96 2.77 16.94
C PRO A 272 -7.85 2.06 17.71
N GLY A 273 -6.60 2.42 17.42
CA GLY A 273 -5.41 1.82 18.03
C GLY A 273 -5.04 0.45 17.49
N SER A 274 -5.73 -0.05 16.47
CA SER A 274 -5.35 -1.28 15.76
C SER A 274 -4.47 -0.99 14.53
N CYS A 275 -3.77 -2.03 14.09
CA CYS A 275 -3.09 -2.03 12.80
C CYS A 275 -3.62 -3.17 11.91
N ALA A 276 -4.11 -2.84 10.73
CA ALA A 276 -4.42 -3.80 9.69
C ALA A 276 -3.19 -4.05 8.81
N ILE A 277 -2.71 -5.29 8.80
CA ILE A 277 -1.68 -5.78 7.88
C ILE A 277 -2.39 -6.28 6.62
N VAL A 278 -2.01 -5.75 5.46
CA VAL A 278 -2.60 -6.09 4.15
C VAL A 278 -1.49 -6.49 3.19
N LEU A 279 -1.58 -7.68 2.60
CA LEU A 279 -0.63 -8.14 1.59
C LEU A 279 -0.80 -7.33 0.30
N GLY A 280 0.30 -6.98 -0.36
CA GLY A 280 0.30 -6.08 -1.51
C GLY A 280 -0.46 -6.60 -2.73
N THR A 281 -0.73 -7.90 -2.82
CA THR A 281 -1.56 -8.51 -3.87
C THR A 281 -3.04 -8.64 -3.50
N LEU A 282 -3.44 -8.36 -2.26
CA LEU A 282 -4.83 -8.40 -1.82
C LEU A 282 -5.62 -7.25 -2.46
N TRP A 283 -6.73 -7.60 -3.11
CA TRP A 283 -7.69 -6.63 -3.57
C TRP A 283 -8.39 -5.96 -2.38
N HIS A 284 -8.39 -4.64 -2.41
CA HIS A 284 -9.05 -3.80 -1.43
C HIS A 284 -9.54 -2.49 -2.06
N ALA A 285 -10.51 -1.85 -1.41
CA ALA A 285 -11.11 -0.59 -1.80
C ALA A 285 -11.35 0.26 -0.55
N ARG A 286 -11.67 1.55 -0.75
CA ARG A 286 -12.16 2.41 0.33
C ARG A 286 -13.67 2.60 0.11
N PRO A 287 -14.54 2.27 1.07
CA PRO A 287 -15.97 2.57 0.96
C PRO A 287 -16.22 4.09 1.06
N PRO A 288 -17.43 4.56 0.69
CA PRO A 288 -17.85 5.92 0.99
C PRO A 288 -17.70 6.22 2.49
N GLN A 289 -17.27 7.43 2.84
CA GLN A 289 -16.96 7.77 4.23
C GLN A 289 -18.13 8.52 4.89
N PRO A 290 -18.78 7.94 5.91
CA PRO A 290 -19.85 8.63 6.65
C PRO A 290 -19.29 9.69 7.63
N SER A 291 -18.05 9.53 8.07
CA SER A 291 -17.38 10.39 9.04
C SER A 291 -15.93 10.62 8.64
N THR A 292 -15.33 11.71 9.11
CA THR A 292 -13.90 11.96 8.90
C THR A 292 -13.04 10.94 9.65
N SER A 293 -12.02 10.39 9.01
CA SER A 293 -11.04 9.50 9.63
C SER A 293 -9.61 9.82 9.17
N LEU A 294 -8.67 9.74 10.10
CA LEU A 294 -7.23 9.88 9.87
C LEU A 294 -6.58 8.50 9.95
N THR A 295 -5.85 8.14 8.90
CA THR A 295 -5.12 6.88 8.81
C THR A 295 -3.66 7.14 8.55
N ILE A 296 -2.81 6.28 9.11
CA ILE A 296 -1.38 6.25 8.81
C ILE A 296 -1.08 4.90 8.17
N THR A 297 -0.45 4.90 7.00
CA THR A 297 -0.07 3.65 6.33
C THR A 297 1.43 3.64 6.10
N ALA A 298 2.10 2.68 6.74
CA ALA A 298 3.48 2.33 6.43
C ALA A 298 3.48 1.17 5.43
N HIS A 299 3.94 1.42 4.21
CA HIS A 299 4.13 0.37 3.21
C HIS A 299 5.56 -0.11 3.27
N TYR A 300 5.76 -1.41 3.36
CA TYR A 300 7.06 -2.08 3.30
C TYR A 300 7.15 -2.87 2.01
N CYS A 301 8.35 -3.03 1.45
CA CYS A 301 8.57 -3.84 0.27
C CYS A 301 9.83 -4.68 0.36
N GLU A 302 9.91 -5.67 -0.52
CA GLU A 302 11.13 -6.45 -0.72
C GLU A 302 12.35 -5.54 -0.94
N PRO A 303 13.52 -5.94 -0.45
CA PRO A 303 14.68 -5.06 -0.35
C PRO A 303 15.35 -4.76 -1.69
N TRP A 304 15.03 -5.52 -2.73
CA TRP A 304 15.49 -5.33 -4.10
C TRP A 304 14.55 -4.46 -4.94
N LEU A 305 13.39 -4.06 -4.39
CA LEU A 305 12.44 -3.20 -5.08
C LEU A 305 12.80 -1.72 -4.96
N ARG A 306 12.52 -0.96 -6.02
CA ARG A 306 12.46 0.49 -5.95
C ARG A 306 11.28 0.90 -5.07
N THR A 307 11.56 1.67 -4.02
CA THR A 307 10.53 2.23 -3.13
C THR A 307 9.65 3.25 -3.86
N ARG A 308 8.39 3.40 -3.42
CA ARG A 308 7.48 4.41 -3.99
C ARG A 308 7.91 5.83 -3.62
N GLU A 309 8.33 6.03 -2.37
CA GLU A 309 8.97 7.26 -1.91
C GLU A 309 10.50 7.06 -1.91
N ALA A 310 11.24 8.01 -2.49
CA ALA A 310 12.69 7.97 -2.51
C ALA A 310 13.27 8.45 -1.16
N PHE A 311 13.19 7.63 -0.11
CA PHE A 311 13.62 8.00 1.24
C PHE A 311 15.13 8.27 1.39
N ALA A 312 15.97 7.82 0.46
CA ALA A 312 17.36 8.26 0.43
C ALA A 312 17.49 9.77 0.11
N LEU A 313 16.48 10.36 -0.55
CA LEU A 313 16.42 11.78 -0.95
C LEU A 313 15.48 12.61 -0.07
N SER A 314 14.25 12.13 0.16
CA SER A 314 13.10 12.90 0.73
C SER A 314 13.34 13.40 2.17
N PRO A 315 13.73 12.56 3.15
CA PRO A 315 14.15 13.01 4.49
C PRO A 315 15.63 13.45 4.56
N GLY A 316 16.48 12.92 3.67
CA GLY A 316 17.93 13.15 3.68
C GLY A 316 18.65 12.57 4.90
N ARG A 317 19.98 12.76 4.95
CA ARG A 317 20.84 12.16 6.00
C ARG A 317 20.58 12.74 7.40
N HIS A 318 20.21 14.02 7.48
CA HIS A 318 19.99 14.71 8.75
C HIS A 318 18.81 14.10 9.52
N VAL A 319 17.66 13.92 8.85
CA VAL A 319 16.50 13.24 9.44
C VAL A 319 16.82 11.79 9.75
N ALA A 320 17.50 11.08 8.84
CA ALA A 320 17.84 9.68 9.04
C ALA A 320 18.66 9.42 10.32
N ARG A 321 19.51 10.37 10.76
CA ARG A 321 20.26 10.31 12.02
C ARG A 321 19.39 10.33 13.27
N GLN A 322 18.21 10.95 13.19
CA GLN A 322 17.28 11.08 14.32
C GLN A 322 16.42 9.82 14.51
N LEU A 323 16.27 9.02 13.45
CA LEU A 323 15.50 7.78 13.48
C LEU A 323 16.27 6.64 14.16
N SER A 324 15.51 5.66 14.64
CA SER A 324 16.07 4.40 15.15
C SER A 324 16.96 3.72 14.12
N ASN A 325 17.90 2.90 14.58
CA ASN A 325 18.76 2.11 13.67
C ASN A 325 17.94 1.22 12.72
N ARG A 326 16.78 0.71 13.17
CA ARG A 326 15.91 -0.16 12.36
C ARG A 326 15.18 0.64 11.29
N ALA A 327 14.54 1.75 11.66
CA ALA A 327 13.90 2.65 10.70
C ALA A 327 14.90 3.19 9.67
N ARG A 328 16.09 3.59 10.11
CA ARG A 328 17.17 4.05 9.23
C ARG A 328 17.58 3.02 8.18
N ARG A 329 17.71 1.75 8.56
CA ARG A 329 17.98 0.65 7.60
C ARG A 329 16.86 0.52 6.57
N MET A 330 15.61 0.60 7.02
CA MET A 330 14.43 0.54 6.14
C MET A 330 14.31 1.74 5.19
N LEU A 331 14.97 2.88 5.46
CA LEU A 331 15.05 4.00 4.50
C LEU A 331 16.06 3.77 3.36
N GLY A 332 16.71 2.60 3.31
CA GLY A 332 17.73 2.29 2.31
C GLY A 332 19.17 2.53 2.77
N TYR A 333 19.40 2.93 4.04
CA TYR A 333 20.75 2.93 4.62
C TYR A 333 21.15 1.53 5.11
N SER A 334 20.95 0.55 4.25
CA SER A 334 21.29 -0.87 4.44
C SER A 334 21.66 -1.49 3.09
N ILE A 335 22.23 -2.70 3.12
CA ILE A 335 22.54 -3.48 1.92
C ILE A 335 21.58 -4.66 1.84
N HIS A 336 21.08 -4.94 0.64
CA HIS A 336 20.60 -6.27 0.29
C HIS A 336 21.69 -7.03 -0.48
N PRO A 337 22.24 -8.10 0.10
CA PRO A 337 23.34 -8.83 -0.52
C PRO A 337 22.98 -9.37 -1.92
N PRO A 338 23.96 -9.45 -2.85
CA PRO A 338 25.35 -9.05 -2.67
C PRO A 338 25.58 -7.54 -2.74
N ASP A 339 24.92 -6.82 -3.65
CA ASP A 339 25.39 -5.49 -4.09
C ASP A 339 24.33 -4.38 -4.13
N LEU A 340 23.09 -4.62 -3.68
CA LEU A 340 22.03 -3.60 -3.73
C LEU A 340 22.08 -2.69 -2.51
N GLY A 341 22.02 -1.36 -2.75
CA GLY A 341 22.01 -0.34 -1.69
C GLY A 341 23.39 0.23 -1.33
N LEU A 342 24.43 -0.06 -2.11
CA LEU A 342 25.76 0.53 -1.94
C LEU A 342 25.76 2.05 -2.18
N VAL A 343 26.61 2.76 -1.44
CA VAL A 343 26.98 4.17 -1.70
C VAL A 343 28.48 4.23 -1.84
N ASP A 344 28.98 4.72 -2.97
CA ASP A 344 30.41 4.77 -3.31
C ASP A 344 31.11 3.40 -3.13
N GLY A 345 30.41 2.32 -3.48
CA GLY A 345 30.92 0.95 -3.37
C GLY A 345 31.01 0.40 -1.94
N VAL A 346 30.49 1.11 -0.93
CA VAL A 346 30.54 0.70 0.48
C VAL A 346 29.18 0.71 1.16
N HIS A 347 29.13 0.14 2.37
CA HIS A 347 27.90 0.12 3.17
C HIS A 347 27.46 1.53 3.56
N PRO A 348 26.21 1.95 3.26
CA PRO A 348 25.73 3.32 3.44
C PRO A 348 25.67 3.78 4.90
N TYR A 349 25.76 2.86 5.86
CA TYR A 349 25.86 3.22 7.28
C TYR A 349 27.12 4.04 7.61
N ARG A 350 28.19 3.96 6.78
CA ARG A 350 29.38 4.83 6.90
C ARG A 350 29.08 6.32 6.75
N LEU A 351 27.91 6.69 6.24
CA LEU A 351 27.48 8.08 6.16
C LEU A 351 27.11 8.68 7.54
N PHE A 352 27.05 7.84 8.57
CA PHE A 352 26.70 8.21 9.95
C PHE A 352 27.85 8.05 10.95
N SER A 353 29.01 7.53 10.51
CA SER A 353 30.25 7.54 11.28
C SER A 353 30.96 8.88 11.17
#